data_AF-A0AAV3EUP7-F1
#
_entry.id   AF-A0AAV3EUP7-F1
#
_cell.length_a   1.000
_cell.length_b   1.000
_cell.length_c   1.000
_cell.angle_alpha   90.00
_cell.angle_beta   90.00
_cell.angle_gamma   90.00
#
_symmetry.space_group_name_H-M   'P 1'
#
loop_
_entity.id
_entity.type
_entity.pdbx_description
1 polymer ?
#
loop_
_entity_poly.entity_id
_entity_poly.type
_entity_poly.pdbx_seq_one_letter_code
_entity_poly.pdbx_strand_id
1 'polypeptide(L)' 'MNDYDLFIKINDAILLEFDVFKPWEKTMLLSAQNQMMDKYPLSEEQIQLLNNVLNKKRPKKRRKK' A
#
# COMPACT_ATOMS: atom_id res chain seq x y z
N MET A 1 6.39 12.92 -2.23
CA MET A 1 6.86 11.60 -2.70
C MET A 1 6.53 11.54 -4.18
N ASN A 2 7.45 11.11 -5.04
CA ASN A 2 7.14 11.04 -6.47
C ASN A 2 6.10 9.93 -6.71
N ASP A 3 5.24 10.07 -7.73
CA ASP A 3 4.24 9.05 -8.10
C ASP A 3 4.92 7.69 -8.34
N TYR A 4 6.11 7.71 -8.94
CA TYR A 4 6.92 6.51 -9.13
C TYR A 4 7.31 5.82 -7.80
N ASP A 5 7.71 6.59 -6.79
CA ASP A 5 8.06 6.05 -5.47
C ASP A 5 6.81 5.47 -4.77
N LEU A 6 5.66 6.11 -4.94
CA LEU A 6 4.39 5.63 -4.41
C LEU A 6 3.98 4.30 -5.04
N PHE A 7 4.13 4.21 -6.36
CA PHE A 7 3.87 2.98 -7.08
C PHE A 7 4.75 1.82 -6.59
N ILE A 8 6.04 2.05 -6.40
CA ILE A 8 6.96 1.03 -5.87
C ILE A 8 6.54 0.57 -4.48
N LYS A 9 6.24 1.51 -3.56
CA LYS A 9 5.84 1.13 -2.19
C LYS A 9 4.53 0.36 -2.16
N ILE A 10 3.57 0.71 -3.02
CA ILE A 10 2.31 -0.04 -3.14
C ILE A 10 2.59 -1.46 -3.64
N ASN A 11 3.43 -1.62 -4.66
CA ASN A 11 3.80 -2.94 -5.17
C ASN A 11 4.52 -3.78 -4.10
N ASP A 12 5.48 -3.21 -3.39
CA ASP A 12 6.20 -3.92 -2.32
C ASP A 12 5.22 -4.36 -1.21
N ALA A 13 4.29 -3.50 -0.82
CA ALA A 13 3.28 -3.82 0.17
C ALA A 13 2.37 -4.97 -0.29
N ILE A 14 1.95 -4.98 -1.56
CA ILE A 14 1.10 -6.03 -2.13
C ILE A 14 1.88 -7.35 -2.29
N LEU A 15 3.15 -7.31 -2.70
CA LEU A 15 3.92 -8.52 -2.98
C LEU A 15 4.53 -9.16 -1.73
N LEU A 16 4.91 -8.34 -0.73
CA LEU A 16 5.69 -8.80 0.43
C LEU A 16 4.91 -8.81 1.74
N GLU A 17 3.89 -7.95 1.87
CA GLU A 17 3.22 -7.67 3.15
C GLU A 17 1.69 -7.74 3.09
N PHE A 18 1.10 -8.34 2.04
CA PHE A 18 -0.36 -8.30 1.83
C PHE A 18 -1.17 -8.81 3.02
N ASP A 19 -0.65 -9.79 3.75
CA ASP A 19 -1.29 -10.41 4.93
C ASP A 19 -1.44 -9.44 6.12
N VAL A 20 -0.64 -8.37 6.16
CA VAL A 20 -0.63 -7.40 7.27
C VAL A 20 -1.86 -6.48 7.22
N PHE A 21 -2.40 -6.26 6.02
CA PHE A 21 -3.46 -5.29 5.77
C PHE A 21 -4.85 -5.87 6.02
N LYS A 22 -5.78 -5.02 6.49
CA LYS A 22 -7.21 -5.35 6.59
C LYS A 22 -7.83 -5.52 5.19
N PRO A 23 -8.98 -6.20 5.05
CA PRO A 23 -9.62 -6.38 3.74
C PRO A 23 -9.82 -5.09 2.95
N TRP A 24 -10.31 -4.02 3.59
CA TRP A 24 -10.51 -2.73 2.91
C TRP A 24 -9.20 -2.06 2.48
N GLU A 25 -8.12 -2.26 3.25
CA GLU A 25 -6.78 -1.71 2.94
C GLU A 25 -6.19 -2.43 1.73
N LYS A 26 -6.38 -3.75 1.64
CA LYS A 26 -6.00 -4.55 0.48
C LYS A 26 -6.71 -4.07 -0.78
N THR A 27 -8.03 -3.89 -0.70
CA THR A 27 -8.83 -3.35 -1.82
C THR A 27 -8.33 -1.97 -2.23
N MET A 28 -8.02 -1.10 -1.27
CA MET A 28 -7.50 0.23 -1.54
C MET A 28 -6.13 0.19 -2.23
N LEU A 29 -5.20 -0.64 -1.76
CA LEU A 29 -3.87 -0.80 -2.36
C LEU A 29 -3.97 -1.32 -3.80
N LEU A 30 -4.81 -2.33 -4.06
CA LEU A 30 -5.04 -2.85 -5.41
C LEU A 30 -5.71 -1.81 -6.33
N SER A 31 -6.68 -1.06 -5.81
CA SER A 31 -7.33 0.02 -6.55
C SER A 31 -6.31 1.10 -6.95
N ALA A 32 -5.46 1.53 -6.01
CA ALA A 32 -4.43 2.51 -6.26
C ALA A 32 -3.39 2.01 -7.28
N GLN A 33 -2.95 0.75 -7.16
CA GLN A 33 -2.05 0.14 -8.12
C GLN A 33 -2.61 0.17 -9.55
N ASN A 34 -3.87 -0.24 -9.73
CA ASN A 34 -4.54 -0.25 -11.03
C ASN A 34 -4.68 1.16 -11.60
N GLN A 35 -5.11 2.13 -10.78
CA GLN A 35 -5.23 3.53 -11.21
C GLN A 35 -3.87 4.08 -11.69
N MET A 36 -2.80 3.81 -10.95
CA MET A 36 -1.46 4.28 -11.31
C MET A 36 -0.91 3.58 -12.57
N MET A 37 -1.23 2.30 -12.79
CA MET A 37 -0.91 1.59 -14.04
C MET A 37 -1.63 2.21 -15.24
N ASP A 38 -2.90 2.57 -15.07
CA ASP A 38 -3.73 3.21 -16.09
C ASP A 38 -3.45 4.73 -16.22
N LYS A 39 -2.47 5.25 -15.48
CA LYS A 39 -2.08 6.67 -15.42
C LYS A 39 -3.21 7.60 -14.96
N TYR A 40 -4.17 7.07 -14.21
CA TYR A 40 -5.14 7.88 -13.50
C TYR A 40 -4.50 8.52 -12.27
N PRO A 41 -4.63 9.84 -12.09
CA PRO A 41 -4.08 10.53 -10.93
C PRO A 41 -4.82 10.12 -9.66
N LEU A 42 -4.08 10.04 -8.56
CA LEU A 42 -4.64 9.90 -7.22
C LEU A 42 -4.85 11.29 -6.60
N SER A 43 -5.95 11.47 -5.88
CA SER A 43 -6.16 12.69 -5.10
C SER A 43 -5.17 12.80 -3.96
N GLU A 44 -4.95 14.01 -3.46
CA GLU A 44 -4.04 14.24 -2.33
C GLU A 44 -4.50 13.48 -1.08
N GLU A 45 -5.81 13.43 -0.84
CA GLU A 45 -6.42 12.69 0.27
C GLU A 45 -6.19 11.18 0.14
N GLN A 46 -6.31 10.65 -1.08
CA GLN A 46 -6.00 9.24 -1.36
C GLN A 46 -4.52 8.95 -1.09
N ILE A 47 -3.62 9.82 -1.52
CA ILE A 47 -2.17 9.69 -1.27
C ILE A 47 -1.89 9.72 0.23
N GLN A 48 -2.51 10.63 0.99
CA GLN A 48 -2.35 10.69 2.45
C GLN A 48 -2.85 9.39 3.13
N LEU A 49 -4.02 8.89 2.72
CA LEU A 49 -4.58 7.65 3.26
C LEU A 49 -3.70 6.43 2.92
N LEU A 50 -3.19 6.35 1.69
CA LEU A 50 -2.26 5.31 1.25
C LEU A 50 -0.99 5.33 2.09
N ASN A 51 -0.38 6.51 2.31
CA ASN A 51 0.80 6.63 3.16
C ASN A 51 0.55 6.14 4.59
N ASN A 52 -0.62 6.44 5.16
CA ASN A 52 -0.99 5.96 6.50
C ASN A 52 -1.13 4.43 6.55
N VAL A 53 -1.66 3.82 5.49
CA VAL A 53 -1.76 2.36 5.39
C VAL A 53 -0.39 1.74 5.17
N LEU A 54 0.41 2.24 4.23
CA LEU A 54 1.75 1.74 3.91
C LEU A 54 2.74 1.82 5.08
N ASN A 55 2.56 2.77 5.99
CA ASN A 55 3.40 2.91 7.19
C ASN A 55 3.08 1.86 8.28
N LYS A 56 2.07 1.00 8.09
CA LYS A 56 1.79 -0.10 9.01
C LYS A 56 2.90 -1.14 8.95
N LYS A 57 3.77 -1.13 9.96
CA LYS A 57 4.81 -2.14 10.09
C LYS A 57 4.19 -3.52 10.32
N ARG A 58 4.70 -4.52 9.59
CA ARG A 58 4.47 -5.93 9.91
C ARG A 58 4.75 -6.15 11.41
N PRO A 59 3.78 -6.63 12.21
CA PRO A 59 4.07 -7.01 13.58
C PRO A 59 5.16 -8.07 13.53
N LYS A 60 6.31 -7.83 14.21
CA LYS A 60 7.41 -8.80 14.26
C LYS A 60 6.81 -10.14 14.69
N LYS A 61 6.85 -11.16 13.82
CA LYS A 61 6.43 -12.52 14.17
C LYS A 61 7.16 -12.85 15.48
N ARG A 62 6.42 -13.03 16.57
CA ARG A 62 6.99 -13.59 17.80
C ARG A 62 7.55 -14.96 17.39
N ARG A 63 8.88 -15.10 17.32
CA ARG A 63 9.51 -16.41 17.16
C ARG A 63 8.95 -17.27 18.30
N LYS A 64 8.19 -18.32 17.95
CA LYS A 64 7.80 -19.33 18.93
C LYS A 64 9.11 -19.90 19.47
N LYS A 65 9.36 -19.68 20.76
CA LYS A 65 10.42 -20.33 21.53
C LYS A 65 10.07 -21.81 21.66
#